data_AF-A0A0N4TB57-F1
#
_entry.id   AF-A0A0N4TB57-F1
#
_cell.length_a   1.000
_cell.length_b   1.000
_cell.length_c   1.000
_cell.angle_alpha   90.00
_cell.angle_beta   90.00
_cell.angle_gamma   90.00
#
_symmetry.space_group_name_H-M   'P 1'
#
loop_
_entity.id
_entity.type
_entity.pdbx_description
1 polymer ?
#
loop_
_entity_poly.entity_id
_entity_poly.type
_entity_poly.pdbx_seq_one_letter_code
_entity_poly.pdbx_strand_id
1 'polypeptide(L)'
;MDHSDLVAELGEIEKMTPAERIALARERRRIQLRNWDEREKQMTPTLPRRQRLKFSPEVALLEATSRGDAVEVTKISFSLTSVFYCFSVERLLLEGANPNSHNEDGLTPLHQASLIISYFFTLLIFF
;
A
#
# COMPACT_ATOMS: atom_id res chain seq x y z
N MET A 1 -31.47 2.36 -17.59
CA MET A 1 -32.30 3.38 -16.96
C MET A 1 -31.51 4.64 -17.06
N ASP A 2 -31.97 5.52 -17.93
CA ASP A 2 -31.23 6.71 -18.29
C ASP A 2 -31.64 7.85 -17.37
N HIS A 3 -30.82 8.90 -17.33
CA HIS A 3 -31.04 10.03 -16.45
C HIS A 3 -32.40 10.71 -16.70
N SER A 4 -32.85 10.75 -17.96
CA SER A 4 -34.16 11.27 -18.36
C SER A 4 -35.33 10.54 -17.69
N ASP A 5 -35.25 9.21 -17.59
CA ASP A 5 -36.31 8.38 -17.03
C ASP A 5 -36.44 8.65 -15.53
N LEU A 6 -35.30 8.75 -14.85
CA LEU A 6 -35.25 9.07 -13.42
C LEU A 6 -35.84 10.45 -13.10
N VAL A 7 -35.62 11.44 -13.96
CA VAL A 7 -36.15 12.80 -13.78
C VAL A 7 -37.66 12.84 -14.00
N ALA A 8 -38.18 12.10 -14.99
CA ALA A 8 -39.62 12.00 -15.23
C ALA A 8 -40.37 11.36 -14.05
N GLU A 9 -39.77 10.35 -13.41
CA GLU A 9 -40.36 9.62 -12.28
C GLU A 9 -40.35 10.40 -10.94
N LEU A 10 -39.60 11.51 -10.84
CA LEU A 10 -39.52 12.30 -9.59
C LEU A 10 -40.89 12.78 -9.10
N GLY A 11 -41.75 13.23 -10.01
CA GLY A 11 -43.09 13.71 -9.68
C GLY A 11 -44.04 12.62 -9.19
N GLU A 12 -43.76 11.35 -9.51
CA GLU A 12 -44.51 10.19 -8.98
C GLU A 12 -43.99 9.79 -7.60
N ILE A 13 -42.67 9.79 -7.42
CA ILE A 13 -42.03 9.51 -6.12
C ILE A 13 -42.50 10.51 -5.06
N GLU A 14 -42.68 11.78 -5.41
CA GLU A 14 -43.19 12.81 -4.49
C GLU A 14 -44.60 12.50 -3.96
N LYS A 15 -45.42 11.78 -4.73
CA LYS A 15 -46.79 11.40 -4.34
C LYS A 15 -46.82 10.15 -3.45
N MET A 16 -45.77 9.33 -3.48
CA MET A 16 -45.69 8.09 -2.71
C MET A 16 -45.47 8.34 -1.21
N THR A 17 -45.99 7.43 -0.39
CA THR A 17 -45.73 7.43 1.05
C THR A 17 -44.26 7.08 1.35
N PRO A 18 -43.72 7.47 2.52
CA PRO A 18 -42.34 7.16 2.88
C PRO A 18 -41.99 5.66 2.81
N ALA A 19 -42.92 4.78 3.20
CA ALA A 19 -42.73 3.33 3.17
C ALA A 19 -42.60 2.80 1.73
N GLU A 20 -43.46 3.27 0.83
CA GLU A 20 -43.43 2.86 -0.58
C GLU A 20 -42.15 3.37 -1.28
N ARG A 21 -41.68 4.58 -0.95
CA ARG A 21 -40.40 5.09 -1.46
C ARG A 21 -39.22 4.21 -1.03
N ILE A 22 -39.21 3.74 0.21
CA ILE A 22 -38.18 2.83 0.72
C ILE A 22 -38.24 1.48 -0.01
N ALA A 23 -39.44 0.94 -0.23
CA ALA A 23 -39.63 -0.32 -0.96
C ALA A 23 -39.12 -0.20 -2.41
N LEU A 24 -39.48 0.89 -3.10
CA LEU A 24 -39.02 1.18 -4.46
C LEU A 24 -37.49 1.35 -4.53
N ALA A 25 -36.88 2.05 -3.57
CA ALA A 25 -35.43 2.21 -3.50
C ALA A 25 -34.70 0.86 -3.31
N ARG A 26 -35.23 -0.01 -2.46
CA ARG A 26 -34.70 -1.37 -2.26
C ARG A 26 -34.77 -2.20 -3.54
N GLU A 27 -35.91 -2.16 -4.23
CA GLU A 27 -36.10 -2.91 -5.47
C GLU A 27 -35.18 -2.41 -6.59
N ARG A 28 -35.04 -1.08 -6.74
CA ARG A 28 -34.08 -0.49 -7.67
C ARG A 28 -32.64 -0.88 -7.34
N ARG A 29 -32.27 -0.89 -6.06
CA ARG A 29 -30.93 -1.32 -5.65
C ARG A 29 -30.68 -2.79 -6.01
N ARG A 30 -31.68 -3.66 -5.83
CA ARG A 30 -31.62 -5.08 -6.22
C ARG A 30 -31.36 -5.23 -7.73
N ILE A 31 -32.09 -4.46 -8.56
CA ILE A 31 -31.91 -4.48 -10.02
C ILE A 31 -30.52 -3.95 -10.42
N GLN A 32 -30.05 -2.87 -9.78
CA GLN A 32 -28.72 -2.32 -10.04
C GLN A 32 -27.61 -3.33 -9.77
N LEU A 33 -27.70 -4.07 -8.66
CA LEU A 33 -26.72 -5.11 -8.31
C LEU A 33 -26.74 -6.25 -9.32
N ARG A 34 -27.91 -6.74 -9.74
CA ARG A 34 -28.01 -7.77 -10.79
C ARG A 34 -27.36 -7.32 -12.09
N ASN A 35 -27.68 -6.10 -12.54
CA ASN A 35 -27.11 -5.54 -13.77
C ASN A 35 -25.60 -5.24 -13.63
N TRP A 36 -25.10 -5.06 -12.40
CA TRP A 36 -23.67 -4.94 -12.13
C TRP A 36 -22.98 -6.29 -12.29
N ASP A 37 -23.50 -7.34 -11.66
CA ASP A 37 -22.96 -8.71 -11.76
C ASP A 37 -22.91 -9.20 -13.21
N GLU A 38 -23.95 -8.93 -14.00
CA GLU A 38 -23.99 -9.27 -15.42
C GLU A 38 -22.93 -8.51 -16.22
N ARG A 39 -22.70 -7.22 -15.92
CA ARG A 39 -21.65 -6.43 -16.56
C ARG A 39 -20.25 -6.91 -16.17
N GLU A 40 -20.04 -7.30 -14.92
CA GLU A 40 -18.77 -7.81 -14.45
C GLU A 40 -18.40 -9.11 -15.17
N LYS A 41 -19.38 -10.00 -15.41
CA LYS A 41 -19.19 -11.22 -16.22
C LYS A 41 -18.81 -10.92 -17.68
N GLN A 42 -19.24 -9.78 -18.21
CA GLN A 42 -18.95 -9.36 -19.59
C GLN A 42 -17.67 -8.54 -19.71
N MET A 43 -17.14 -8.01 -18.60
CA MET A 43 -15.90 -7.25 -18.61
C MET A 43 -14.70 -8.18 -18.81
N THR A 44 -13.81 -7.77 -19.70
CA THR A 44 -12.50 -8.40 -19.83
C THR A 44 -11.65 -8.07 -18.60
N PRO A 45 -10.80 -9.00 -18.13
CA PRO A 45 -9.91 -8.73 -17.01
C PRO A 45 -9.05 -7.51 -17.33
N THR A 46 -9.12 -6.51 -16.46
CA THR A 46 -8.35 -5.27 -16.66
C THR A 46 -6.87 -5.58 -16.59
N LEU A 47 -6.12 -5.07 -17.57
CA LEU A 47 -4.66 -5.17 -17.57
C LEU A 47 -4.10 -4.58 -16.26
N PRO A 48 -3.02 -5.18 -15.71
CA PRO A 48 -2.43 -4.72 -14.47
C PRO A 48 -2.07 -3.23 -14.60
N ARG A 49 -2.81 -2.38 -13.87
CA ARG A 49 -2.62 -0.94 -13.90
C ARG A 49 -1.28 -0.62 -13.25
N ARG A 50 -0.40 0.09 -13.97
CA ARG A 50 0.81 0.67 -13.37
C ARG A 50 0.38 1.62 -12.27
N GLN A 51 0.76 1.33 -11.03
CA GLN A 51 0.48 2.20 -9.89
C GLN A 51 1.18 3.54 -10.10
N ARG A 52 0.37 4.60 -10.28
CA ARG A 52 0.85 5.98 -10.44
C ARG A 52 1.13 6.65 -9.10
N LEU A 53 0.44 6.20 -8.05
CA LEU A 53 0.60 6.70 -6.69
C LEU A 53 1.55 5.78 -5.93
N LYS A 54 2.59 6.36 -5.35
CA LYS A 54 3.52 5.66 -4.45
C LYS A 54 3.48 6.37 -3.10
N PHE A 55 3.46 5.59 -2.02
CA PHE A 55 3.55 6.12 -0.66
C PHE A 55 5.00 6.18 -0.19
N SER A 56 5.23 6.92 0.89
CA SER A 56 6.50 6.85 1.62
C SER A 56 6.78 5.40 2.04
N PRO A 57 8.04 4.94 1.99
CA PRO A 57 8.39 3.57 2.37
C PRO A 57 8.01 3.22 3.82
N GLU A 58 7.92 4.20 4.72
CA GLU A 58 7.45 3.99 6.10
C GLU A 58 5.97 3.59 6.16
N VAL A 59 5.12 4.28 5.40
CA VAL A 59 3.69 3.96 5.29
C VAL A 59 3.50 2.62 4.59
N ALA A 60 4.29 2.34 3.55
CA ALA A 60 4.25 1.07 2.84
C ALA A 60 4.66 -0.10 3.75
N LEU A 61 5.67 0.09 4.61
CA LEU A 61 6.11 -0.92 5.57
C LEU A 61 5.01 -1.23 6.59
N LEU A 62 4.40 -0.19 7.19
CA LEU A 62 3.30 -0.36 8.15
C LEU A 62 2.11 -1.11 7.54
N GLU A 63 1.78 -0.78 6.30
CA GLU A 63 0.68 -1.39 5.56
C GLU A 63 0.96 -2.86 5.24
N ALA A 64 2.17 -3.17 4.77
CA ALA A 64 2.61 -4.54 4.48
C ALA A 64 2.61 -5.43 5.73
N THR A 65 3.08 -4.89 6.87
CA THR A 65 3.02 -5.60 8.16
C THR A 65 1.58 -5.85 8.59
N SER A 66 0.69 -4.87 8.39
CA SER A 66 -0.73 -5.01 8.70
C SER A 66 -1.45 -6.06 7.84
N ARG A 67 -1.01 -6.25 6.58
CA ARG A 67 -1.49 -7.31 5.69
C ARG A 67 -0.88 -8.69 5.99
N GLY A 68 0.19 -8.76 6.78
CA GLY A 68 0.97 -9.97 7.00
C GLY A 68 1.78 -10.41 5.77
N ASP A 69 2.09 -9.51 4.82
CA ASP A 69 2.91 -9.84 3.66
C ASP A 69 4.40 -9.76 4.03
N ALA A 70 4.91 -10.87 4.57
CA ALA A 70 6.30 -10.99 5.00
C ALA A 70 7.31 -10.74 3.86
N VAL A 71 6.93 -11.03 2.61
CA VAL A 71 7.79 -10.83 1.45
C VAL A 71 7.92 -9.35 1.13
N GLU A 72 6.80 -8.62 1.15
CA GLU A 72 6.79 -7.17 0.94
C GLU A 72 7.51 -6.42 2.07
N VAL A 73 7.27 -6.80 3.34
CA VAL A 73 7.98 -6.25 4.51
C VAL A 73 9.49 -6.42 4.37
N THR A 74 9.96 -7.63 4.03
CA THR A 74 11.39 -7.92 3.86
C THR A 74 12.00 -7.08 2.74
N LYS A 75 11.31 -6.93 1.61
CA LYS A 75 11.79 -6.12 0.47
C LYS A 75 11.91 -4.64 0.82
N ILE A 76 10.88 -4.07 1.45
CA ILE A 76 10.87 -2.65 1.83
C ILE A 76 11.94 -2.39 2.90
N SER A 77 12.00 -3.24 3.92
CA SER A 77 13.02 -3.15 4.98
C SER A 77 14.44 -3.25 4.43
N PHE A 78 14.71 -4.19 3.51
CA PHE A 78 16.03 -4.33 2.90
C PHE A 78 16.42 -3.10 2.08
N SER A 79 15.49 -2.56 1.29
CA SER A 79 15.70 -1.32 0.53
C SER A 79 15.99 -0.14 1.44
N LEU A 80 15.22 0.03 2.52
CA LEU A 80 15.42 1.10 3.50
C LEU A 80 16.78 1.00 4.18
N THR A 81 17.15 -0.22 4.58
CA THR A 81 18.41 -0.49 5.25
C THR A 81 19.60 -0.23 4.32
N SER A 82 19.51 -0.63 3.05
CA SER A 82 20.54 -0.36 2.05
C SER A 82 20.74 1.14 1.80
N VAL A 83 19.63 1.91 1.70
CA VAL A 83 19.68 3.37 1.55
C VAL A 83 20.29 4.03 2.78
N PHE A 84 19.87 3.61 3.98
CA PHE A 84 20.41 4.11 5.24
C PHE A 84 21.91 3.83 5.38
N TYR A 85 22.35 2.64 5.00
CA TYR A 85 23.76 2.25 5.01
C TYR A 85 24.60 3.11 4.08
N CYS A 86 24.17 3.25 2.82
CA CYS A 86 24.86 4.07 1.82
C CYS A 86 25.05 5.50 2.33
N PHE A 87 23.97 6.10 2.84
CA PHE A 87 23.99 7.45 3.41
C PHE A 87 24.92 7.57 4.63
N SER A 88 24.94 6.58 5.51
CA SER A 88 25.78 6.57 6.71
C SER A 88 27.27 6.48 6.34
N VAL A 89 27.63 5.62 5.38
CA VAL A 89 29.02 5.48 4.90
C VAL A 89 29.48 6.77 4.23
N GLU A 90 28.66 7.38 3.38
CA GLU A 90 28.98 8.65 2.71
C GLU A 90 29.25 9.77 3.72
N ARG A 91 28.42 9.89 4.76
CA ARG A 91 28.63 10.87 5.83
C ARG A 91 29.92 10.63 6.62
N LEU A 92 30.22 9.38 6.97
CA LEU A 92 31.45 9.05 7.68
C LEU A 92 32.69 9.39 6.86
N LEU A 93 32.65 9.14 5.54
CA LEU A 93 33.74 9.50 4.64
C LEU A 93 33.90 11.02 4.51
N LEU A 94 32.80 11.78 4.45
CA LEU A 94 32.83 13.25 4.45
C LEU A 94 33.43 13.84 5.73
N GLU A 95 33.18 13.21 6.88
CA GLU A 95 33.76 13.60 8.17
C GLU A 95 35.23 13.19 8.32
N GLY A 96 35.83 12.56 7.30
CA GLY A 96 37.25 12.19 7.27
C GLY A 96 37.54 10.84 7.94
N ALA A 97 36.53 10.00 8.16
CA ALA A 97 36.74 8.65 8.67
C ALA A 97 37.59 7.84 7.68
N ASN A 98 38.69 7.27 8.16
CA ASN A 98 39.53 6.42 7.32
C ASN A 98 38.84 5.05 7.13
N PRO A 99 38.42 4.67 5.91
CA PRO A 99 37.73 3.41 5.67
C PRO A 99 38.58 2.18 6.01
N ASN A 100 39.90 2.35 6.09
CA ASN A 100 40.87 1.29 6.39
C ASN A 100 41.40 1.31 7.83
N SER A 101 41.01 2.28 8.66
CA SER A 101 41.33 2.20 10.08
C SER A 101 40.61 1.00 10.68
N HIS A 102 41.29 0.17 11.46
CA HIS A 102 40.67 -0.97 12.12
C HIS A 102 40.75 -0.84 13.64
N ASN A 103 39.79 -1.43 14.34
CA ASN A 103 39.85 -1.55 15.80
C ASN A 103 40.87 -2.62 16.24
N GLU A 104 40.96 -2.87 17.55
CA GLU A 104 41.86 -3.90 18.13
C GLU A 104 41.57 -5.32 17.61
N ASP A 105 40.35 -5.56 17.11
CA ASP A 105 39.92 -6.82 16.50
C ASP A 105 40.18 -6.90 14.98
N GLY A 106 40.81 -5.88 14.38
CA GLY A 106 41.02 -5.83 12.92
C GLY A 106 39.76 -5.51 12.12
N LEU A 107 38.68 -5.07 12.76
CA LEU A 107 37.43 -4.67 12.10
C LEU A 107 37.51 -3.22 11.64
N THR A 108 37.30 -3.01 10.35
CA THR A 108 37.12 -1.68 9.78
C THR A 108 35.74 -1.13 10.13
N PRO A 109 35.53 0.21 10.04
CA PRO A 109 34.20 0.82 10.11
C PRO A 109 33.19 0.14 9.18
N LEU A 110 33.63 -0.38 8.04
CA LEU A 110 32.79 -1.13 7.10
C LEU A 110 32.29 -2.46 7.68
N HIS A 111 33.17 -3.21 8.37
CA HIS A 111 32.77 -4.46 9.03
C HIS A 111 31.75 -4.20 10.14
N GLN A 112 31.96 -3.16 10.95
CA GLN A 112 31.04 -2.80 12.04
C GLN A 112 29.68 -2.33 11.51
N ALA A 113 29.67 -1.51 10.46
CA ALA A 113 28.44 -1.07 9.83
C ALA A 113 27.65 -2.25 9.21
N SER A 114 28.33 -3.24 8.63
CA SER A 114 27.71 -4.46 8.10
C SER A 114 27.10 -5.36 9.18
N LEU A 115 27.73 -5.44 10.36
CA LEU A 115 27.19 -6.18 11.50
C LEU A 115 25.94 -5.52 12.07
N ILE A 116 25.94 -4.20 12.25
CA ILE A 116 24.80 -3.45 12.80
C ILE A 116 23.54 -3.63 11.94
N ILE A 117 23.70 -3.60 10.61
CA ILE A 117 22.62 -3.89 9.65
C ILE A 117 22.01 -5.27 9.88
N SER A 118 22.85 -6.29 10.06
CA SER A 118 22.40 -7.67 10.27
C SER A 118 21.56 -7.82 11.54
N TYR A 119 21.90 -7.11 12.62
CA TYR A 119 21.16 -7.16 13.88
C TYR A 119 19.84 -6.40 13.81
N PHE A 120 19.79 -5.27 13.10
CA PHE A 120 18.55 -4.53 12.89
C PHE A 120 17.51 -5.37 12.14
N PHE A 121 17.96 -6.14 11.15
CA PHE A 121 17.09 -7.00 10.35
C PHE A 121 16.52 -8.18 11.15
N THR A 122 17.33 -8.81 12.01
CA THR A 122 16.83 -9.87 12.90
C THR A 122 15.87 -9.34 13.95
N LEU A 123 16.09 -8.14 14.51
CA LEU A 123 15.18 -7.58 15.51
C LEU A 123 13.80 -7.25 14.94
N LEU A 124 13.72 -6.80 13.68
CA LEU A 124 12.47 -6.43 13.01
C LEU A 124 11.61 -7.64 12.59
N ILE A 125 12.21 -8.82 12.45
CA ILE A 125 11.51 -10.05 12.03
C ILE A 125 10.86 -10.79 13.22
N PHE A 126 11.31 -10.53 14.45
CA PHE A 126 10.87 -11.22 15.67
C PHE A 126 9.84 -10.48 16.53
N PHE A 127 9.31 -9.33 16.08
CA PHE A 127 8.20 -8.60 16.69
C PHE A 127 7.04 -8.46 15.71
#